data_AF-A0A415MEN3-F1
#
_entry.id   AF-A0A415MEN3-F1
#
_cell.length_a   1.000
_cell.length_b   1.000
_cell.length_c   1.000
_cell.angle_alpha   90.00
_cell.angle_beta   90.00
_cell.angle_gamma   90.00
#
_symmetry.space_group_name_H-M   'P 1'
#
loop_
_entity.id
_entity.type
_entity.pdbx_description
1 polymer ?
#
loop_
_entity_poly.entity_id
_entity_poly.type
_entity_poly.pdbx_seq_one_letter_code
_entity_poly.pdbx_strand_id
1 'polypeptide(L)'
;MSKKEEWMVHIWGGAWNHDANPSIEKDLGIKEGYYYFNTEEEKNKFIQLIRQDKYEKQGLATDCKHGIMTHKRTIFVATLKYRDKTFVIHYDLGYEYPEDSAIFYFTEGNFGCDCNRSLAIRWEYGEDAIPELPCGDEIEMTDYHVEYQD
;
A
#
# COMPACT_ATOMS: atom_id res chain seq x y z
N MET A 1 1.16 12.70 -11.51
CA MET A 1 0.19 11.80 -12.17
C MET A 1 -1.21 12.21 -11.73
N SER A 2 -2.24 12.09 -12.57
CA SER A 2 -3.62 12.35 -12.13
C SER A 2 -4.09 11.19 -11.23
N LYS A 3 -4.49 11.49 -10.00
CA LYS A 3 -5.15 10.52 -9.12
C LYS A 3 -6.37 9.96 -9.85
N LYS A 4 -6.42 8.63 -10.05
CA LYS A 4 -7.50 7.95 -10.75
C LYS A 4 -8.10 6.89 -9.83
N GLU A 5 -9.42 6.86 -9.79
CA GLU A 5 -10.14 5.75 -9.18
C GLU A 5 -10.05 4.50 -10.04
N GLU A 6 -9.87 3.36 -9.38
CA GLU A 6 -9.83 2.06 -10.02
C GLU A 6 -10.39 0.99 -9.09
N TRP A 7 -10.70 -0.16 -9.67
CA TRP A 7 -11.11 -1.35 -8.97
C TRP A 7 -9.96 -2.33 -8.89
N MET A 8 -9.70 -2.86 -7.69
CA MET A 8 -8.76 -3.94 -7.46
C MET A 8 -9.53 -5.20 -7.12
N VAL A 9 -9.19 -6.30 -7.79
CA VAL A 9 -9.60 -7.66 -7.41
C VAL A 9 -8.34 -8.42 -6.99
N HIS A 10 -8.26 -8.76 -5.71
CA HIS A 10 -7.22 -9.63 -5.18
C HIS A 10 -7.74 -11.06 -5.15
N ILE A 11 -6.97 -11.91 -5.78
CA ILE A 11 -7.18 -13.33 -5.83
C ILE A 11 -6.27 -14.00 -4.77
N TRP A 12 -6.87 -14.50 -3.68
CA TRP A 12 -6.14 -15.17 -2.58
C TRP A 12 -5.74 -16.59 -2.98
N GLY A 13 -4.51 -17.02 -2.69
CA GLY A 13 -4.00 -18.36 -3.01
C GLY A 13 -4.84 -19.53 -2.47
N GLY A 14 -4.65 -20.73 -3.05
CA GLY A 14 -5.24 -21.99 -2.54
C GLY A 14 -6.41 -22.61 -3.32
N ALA A 15 -6.89 -21.96 -4.39
CA ALA A 15 -7.99 -22.43 -5.25
C ALA A 15 -7.59 -22.61 -6.73
N TRP A 16 -6.37 -22.22 -7.08
CA TRP A 16 -5.91 -21.93 -8.46
C TRP A 16 -5.02 -22.98 -9.05
N ASN A 17 -4.80 -24.06 -8.30
CA ASN A 17 -3.66 -24.92 -8.57
C ASN A 17 -3.66 -25.31 -10.05
N HIS A 18 -2.50 -25.17 -10.67
CA HIS A 18 -2.25 -25.68 -12.00
C HIS A 18 -2.69 -27.16 -12.16
N ASP A 19 -2.81 -27.92 -11.06
CA ASP A 19 -3.27 -29.31 -11.06
C ASP A 19 -4.80 -29.50 -10.89
N ALA A 20 -5.57 -28.44 -10.65
CA ALA A 20 -7.02 -28.50 -10.56
C ALA A 20 -7.66 -28.91 -11.90
N ASN A 21 -8.83 -29.58 -11.82
CA ASN A 21 -9.60 -29.96 -13.01
C ASN A 21 -11.10 -29.68 -12.79
N PRO A 22 -11.68 -28.66 -13.45
CA PRO A 22 -11.02 -27.71 -14.36
C PRO A 22 -10.06 -26.78 -13.60
N SER A 23 -9.24 -25.98 -14.28
CA SER A 23 -8.29 -25.02 -13.65
C SER A 23 -8.45 -23.64 -14.29
N ILE A 24 -8.67 -22.62 -13.46
CA ILE A 24 -8.77 -21.21 -13.93
C ILE A 24 -7.45 -20.78 -14.59
N GLU A 25 -6.30 -21.17 -14.04
CA GLU A 25 -5.00 -20.84 -14.62
C GLU A 25 -4.80 -21.49 -16.00
N LYS A 26 -5.13 -22.78 -16.14
CA LYS A 26 -4.99 -23.49 -17.43
C LYS A 26 -5.99 -23.00 -18.48
N ASP A 27 -7.23 -22.78 -18.08
CA ASP A 27 -8.31 -22.45 -19.01
C ASP A 27 -8.31 -20.97 -19.43
N LEU A 28 -7.98 -20.06 -18.50
CA LEU A 28 -8.10 -18.61 -18.68
C LEU A 28 -6.77 -17.86 -18.60
N GLY A 29 -5.68 -18.51 -18.15
CA GLY A 29 -4.39 -17.84 -17.93
C GLY A 29 -4.37 -16.92 -16.71
N ILE A 30 -5.41 -16.96 -15.87
CA ILE A 30 -5.56 -16.10 -14.69
C ILE A 30 -4.93 -16.82 -13.48
N LYS A 31 -3.97 -16.15 -12.84
CA LYS A 31 -3.23 -16.63 -11.67
C LYS A 31 -3.70 -15.96 -10.39
N GLU A 32 -3.16 -16.40 -9.25
CA GLU A 32 -3.24 -15.62 -8.01
C GLU A 32 -2.57 -14.25 -8.14
N GLY A 33 -3.03 -13.27 -7.36
CA GLY A 33 -2.49 -11.91 -7.35
C GLY A 33 -3.53 -10.82 -7.53
N TYR A 34 -3.06 -9.64 -7.93
CA TYR A 34 -3.84 -8.41 -8.00
C TYR A 34 -4.19 -8.07 -9.45
N TYR A 35 -5.47 -7.75 -9.69
CA TYR A 35 -6.00 -7.37 -10.99
C TYR A 35 -6.70 -6.02 -10.87
N TYR A 36 -6.38 -5.09 -11.78
CA TYR A 36 -6.85 -3.72 -11.72
C TYR A 36 -7.72 -3.37 -12.92
N PHE A 37 -8.81 -2.66 -12.67
CA PHE A 37 -9.80 -2.29 -13.69
C PHE A 37 -10.17 -0.82 -13.55
N ASN A 38 -10.35 -0.14 -14.67
CA ASN A 38 -10.70 1.29 -14.66
C ASN A 38 -12.19 1.52 -14.38
N THR A 39 -13.02 0.51 -14.65
CA THR A 39 -14.47 0.61 -14.54
C THR A 39 -15.05 -0.58 -13.77
N GLU A 40 -16.20 -0.35 -13.15
CA GLU A 40 -16.91 -1.41 -12.46
C GLU A 40 -17.37 -2.51 -13.44
N GLU A 41 -17.72 -2.15 -14.67
CA GLU A 41 -18.13 -3.08 -15.72
C GLU A 41 -17.01 -4.06 -16.10
N GLU A 42 -15.78 -3.56 -16.29
CA GLU A 42 -14.61 -4.40 -16.56
C GLU A 42 -14.34 -5.38 -15.40
N LYS A 43 -14.36 -4.86 -14.16
CA LYS A 43 -14.23 -5.69 -12.95
C LYS A 43 -15.33 -6.75 -12.87
N ASN A 44 -16.58 -6.40 -13.14
CA ASN A 44 -17.71 -7.32 -13.09
C ASN A 44 -17.58 -8.42 -14.15
N LYS A 45 -17.16 -8.08 -15.37
CA LYS A 45 -16.85 -9.07 -16.43
C LYS A 45 -15.74 -10.03 -15.98
N PHE A 46 -14.68 -9.52 -15.35
CA PHE A 46 -13.61 -10.36 -14.80
C PHE A 46 -14.12 -11.33 -13.71
N ILE A 47 -14.89 -10.84 -12.75
CA ILE A 47 -15.48 -11.68 -11.69
C ILE A 47 -16.40 -12.76 -12.28
N GLN A 48 -17.22 -12.43 -13.29
CA GLN A 48 -18.06 -13.40 -13.98
C GLN A 48 -17.24 -14.49 -14.69
N LEU A 49 -16.08 -14.14 -15.26
CA LEU A 49 -15.20 -15.11 -15.91
C LEU A 49 -14.64 -16.14 -14.92
N ILE A 50 -14.21 -15.72 -13.73
CA ILE A 50 -13.61 -16.62 -12.73
C ILE A 50 -14.64 -17.35 -11.86
N ARG A 51 -15.91 -16.91 -11.86
CA ARG A 51 -17.03 -17.53 -11.11
C ARG A 51 -17.96 -18.40 -11.95
N GLN A 52 -17.51 -18.87 -13.12
CA GLN A 52 -18.29 -19.82 -13.93
C GLN A 52 -18.58 -21.10 -13.14
N ASP A 53 -19.76 -21.71 -13.36
CA ASP A 53 -20.22 -22.93 -12.68
C ASP A 53 -19.18 -24.06 -12.68
N LYS A 54 -18.42 -24.20 -13.78
CA LYS A 54 -17.37 -25.23 -13.88
C LYS A 54 -16.27 -25.08 -12.82
N TYR A 55 -16.07 -23.89 -12.26
CA TYR A 55 -15.07 -23.58 -11.24
C TYR A 55 -15.62 -23.54 -9.81
N GLU A 56 -16.92 -23.76 -9.60
CA GLU A 56 -17.59 -23.60 -8.29
C GLU A 56 -16.90 -24.39 -7.16
N LYS A 57 -16.37 -25.57 -7.48
CA LYS A 57 -15.73 -26.48 -6.50
C LYS A 57 -14.29 -26.10 -6.13
N GLN A 58 -13.70 -25.08 -6.75
CA GLN A 58 -12.31 -24.70 -6.50
C GLN A 58 -12.09 -23.90 -5.20
N GLY A 59 -13.14 -23.42 -4.53
CA GLY A 59 -12.98 -22.68 -3.27
C GLY A 59 -12.40 -21.28 -3.48
N LEU A 60 -12.93 -20.56 -4.46
CA LEU A 60 -12.51 -19.22 -4.90
C LEU A 60 -12.65 -18.17 -3.79
N ALA A 61 -11.52 -17.64 -3.30
CA ALA A 61 -11.48 -16.48 -2.41
C ALA A 61 -11.00 -15.23 -3.15
N THR A 62 -11.84 -14.20 -3.18
CA THR A 62 -11.57 -12.91 -3.83
C THR A 62 -11.86 -11.76 -2.87
N ASP A 63 -10.96 -10.78 -2.81
CA ASP A 63 -11.23 -9.47 -2.22
C ASP A 63 -11.40 -8.44 -3.36
N CYS A 64 -12.32 -7.50 -3.20
CA CYS A 64 -12.64 -6.50 -4.22
C CYS A 64 -12.73 -5.13 -3.56
N LYS A 65 -11.95 -4.17 -4.06
CA LYS A 65 -11.91 -2.81 -3.55
C LYS A 65 -12.05 -1.80 -4.67
N HIS A 66 -12.55 -0.61 -4.29
CA HIS A 66 -12.60 0.57 -5.14
C HIS A 66 -11.89 1.71 -4.42
N GLY A 67 -10.93 2.34 -5.08
CA GLY A 67 -10.16 3.39 -4.45
C GLY A 67 -9.26 4.13 -5.43
N ILE A 68 -8.58 5.15 -4.92
CA ILE A 68 -7.63 5.94 -5.70
C ILE A 68 -6.30 5.20 -5.76
N MET A 69 -5.84 4.86 -6.97
CA MET A 69 -4.52 4.26 -7.21
C MET A 69 -4.23 3.06 -6.29
N THR A 70 -5.19 2.15 -6.13
CA THR A 70 -5.08 0.94 -5.31
C THR A 70 -3.88 0.05 -5.63
N HIS A 71 -3.32 0.16 -6.84
CA HIS A 71 -2.08 -0.53 -7.25
C HIS A 71 -0.79 0.14 -6.78
N LYS A 72 -0.86 1.33 -6.17
CA LYS A 72 0.33 2.09 -5.76
C LYS A 72 0.54 2.01 -4.26
N ARG A 73 1.81 1.94 -3.88
CA ARG A 73 2.29 2.14 -2.51
C ARG A 73 2.24 3.63 -2.19
N THR A 74 1.76 3.97 -0.99
CA THR A 74 1.74 5.34 -0.49
C THR A 74 2.99 5.58 0.32
N ILE A 75 3.84 6.50 -0.16
CA ILE A 75 5.09 6.85 0.49
C ILE A 75 4.96 8.26 1.07
N PHE A 76 5.10 8.39 2.38
CA PHE A 76 5.18 9.69 3.03
C PHE A 76 6.63 10.15 3.04
N VAL A 77 6.91 11.29 2.42
CA VAL A 77 8.25 11.88 2.35
C VAL A 77 8.26 13.12 3.23
N ALA A 78 9.22 13.20 4.14
CA ALA A 78 9.30 14.32 5.09
C ALA A 78 10.73 14.82 5.27
N THR A 79 10.87 16.14 5.32
CA THR A 79 12.12 16.80 5.70
C THR A 79 12.09 17.14 7.18
N LEU A 80 12.88 16.40 7.95
CA LEU A 80 13.00 16.52 9.41
C LEU A 80 14.31 17.22 9.79
N LYS A 81 14.23 18.18 10.69
CA LYS A 81 15.37 18.93 11.20
C LYS A 81 15.57 18.63 12.67
N TYR A 82 16.80 18.26 13.03
CA TYR A 82 17.21 18.05 14.41
C TYR A 82 18.58 18.68 14.60
N ARG A 83 18.64 19.71 15.45
CA ARG A 83 19.84 20.54 15.67
C ARG A 83 20.34 21.16 14.35
N ASP A 84 21.59 20.89 13.98
CA ASP A 84 22.27 21.36 12.77
C ASP A 84 22.12 20.38 11.58
N LYS A 85 21.39 19.28 11.75
CA LYS A 85 21.18 18.26 10.72
C LYS A 85 19.79 18.33 10.11
N THR A 86 19.72 17.99 8.84
CA THR A 86 18.48 17.83 8.07
C THR A 86 18.44 16.43 7.48
N PHE A 87 17.30 15.76 7.60
CA PHE A 87 17.07 14.39 7.15
C PHE A 87 15.85 14.37 6.24
N VAL A 88 15.90 13.61 5.16
CA VAL A 88 14.73 13.34 4.31
C VAL A 88 14.39 11.87 4.46
N ILE A 89 13.25 11.57 5.06
CA ILE A 89 12.81 10.20 5.28
C ILE A 89 11.79 9.78 4.22
N HIS A 90 11.81 8.50 3.85
CA HIS A 90 10.81 7.88 2.99
C HIS A 90 10.10 6.78 3.77
N TYR A 91 8.86 7.02 4.17
CA TYR A 91 8.10 6.04 4.92
C TYR A 91 7.05 5.36 4.05
N ASP A 92 7.22 4.05 3.88
CA ASP A 92 6.31 3.22 3.12
C ASP A 92 5.13 2.76 3.99
N LEU A 93 3.94 3.30 3.72
CA LEU A 93 2.69 2.96 4.41
C LEU A 93 1.96 1.77 3.79
N GLY A 94 2.52 1.18 2.73
CA GLY A 94 1.92 0.09 1.97
C GLY A 94 0.95 0.55 0.89
N TYR A 95 0.23 -0.42 0.32
CA TYR A 95 -0.78 -0.17 -0.70
C TYR A 95 -2.05 0.42 -0.08
N GLU A 96 -2.74 1.26 -0.85
CA GLU A 96 -4.08 1.77 -0.52
C GLU A 96 -4.15 2.63 0.76
N TYR A 97 -3.02 3.06 1.34
CA TYR A 97 -3.03 3.92 2.52
C TYR A 97 -3.55 5.32 2.13
N PRO A 98 -4.64 5.83 2.74
CA PRO A 98 -5.19 7.12 2.34
C PRO A 98 -4.24 8.27 2.61
N GLU A 99 -4.11 9.21 1.66
CA GLU A 99 -3.22 10.38 1.78
C GLU A 99 -3.52 11.20 3.04
N ASP A 100 -4.80 11.52 3.31
CA ASP A 100 -5.18 12.29 4.49
C ASP A 100 -4.82 11.56 5.80
N SER A 101 -4.93 10.23 5.80
CA SER A 101 -4.50 9.40 6.94
C SER A 101 -2.98 9.40 7.07
N ALA A 102 -2.23 9.39 5.96
CA ALA A 102 -0.78 9.43 5.95
C ALA A 102 -0.29 10.74 6.57
N ILE A 103 -0.88 11.85 6.12
CA ILE A 103 -0.59 13.19 6.65
C ILE A 103 -0.88 13.21 8.16
N PHE A 104 -2.09 12.81 8.57
CA PHE A 104 -2.46 12.76 9.98
C PHE A 104 -1.48 11.92 10.81
N TYR A 105 -1.06 10.76 10.30
CA TYR A 105 -0.14 9.85 11.00
C TYR A 105 1.20 10.51 11.37
N PHE A 106 1.71 11.42 10.54
CA PHE A 106 2.99 12.12 10.73
C PHE A 106 2.87 13.53 11.33
N THR A 107 1.71 14.18 11.23
CA THR A 107 1.46 15.51 11.80
C THR A 107 0.91 15.44 13.22
N GLU A 108 -0.01 14.52 13.49
CA GLU A 108 -0.82 14.47 14.72
C GLU A 108 -0.86 13.10 15.37
N GLY A 109 -0.62 12.04 14.60
CA GLY A 109 -0.69 10.65 15.03
C GLY A 109 0.63 10.13 15.61
N ASN A 110 0.87 8.83 15.44
CA ASN A 110 1.98 8.14 16.08
C ASN A 110 3.34 8.76 15.71
N PHE A 111 3.55 9.23 14.48
CA PHE A 111 4.80 9.84 14.03
C PHE A 111 4.81 11.38 14.15
N GLY A 112 3.82 11.94 14.86
CA GLY A 112 3.78 13.37 15.21
C GLY A 112 4.80 13.81 16.25
N CYS A 113 5.50 12.87 16.88
CA CYS A 113 6.33 13.09 18.06
C CYS A 113 7.78 12.58 17.86
N ASP A 114 8.73 13.18 18.57
CA ASP A 114 10.17 12.89 18.49
C ASP A 114 10.55 11.42 18.63
N CYS A 115 9.85 10.66 19.48
CA CYS A 115 10.19 9.26 19.70
C CYS A 115 10.13 8.46 18.40
N ASN A 116 9.02 8.55 17.66
CA ASN A 116 8.85 7.84 16.40
C ASN A 116 9.56 8.53 15.23
N ARG A 117 9.68 9.86 15.24
CA ARG A 117 10.50 10.59 14.23
C ARG A 117 11.97 10.20 14.33
N SER A 118 12.50 10.02 15.53
CA SER A 118 13.88 9.62 15.74
C SER A 118 14.14 8.20 15.22
N LEU A 119 13.18 7.30 15.42
CA LEU A 119 13.21 5.95 14.84
C LEU A 119 13.15 5.98 13.32
N ALA A 120 12.27 6.79 12.72
CA ALA A 120 12.17 6.92 11.27
C ALA A 120 13.51 7.34 10.63
N ILE A 121 14.19 8.33 11.22
CA ILE A 121 15.51 8.79 10.77
C ILE A 121 16.55 7.67 10.90
N ARG A 122 16.54 6.94 12.02
CA ARG A 122 17.47 5.83 12.26
C ARG A 122 17.24 4.66 11.29
N TRP A 123 16.00 4.39 10.89
CA TRP A 123 15.68 3.36 9.90
C TRP A 123 16.23 3.70 8.51
N GLU A 124 16.19 4.97 8.12
CA GLU A 124 16.67 5.44 6.82
C GLU A 124 18.20 5.64 6.78
N TYR A 125 18.78 6.22 7.84
CA TYR A 125 20.18 6.68 7.87
C TYR A 125 21.09 5.86 8.79
N GLY A 126 20.56 4.86 9.50
CA GLY A 126 21.28 4.02 10.45
C GLY A 126 21.20 4.50 11.91
N GLU A 127 21.44 3.57 12.83
CA GLU A 127 21.32 3.79 14.28
C GLU A 127 22.23 4.89 14.84
N ASP A 128 23.32 5.24 14.15
CA ASP A 128 24.26 6.27 14.59
C ASP A 128 23.92 7.69 14.08
N ALA A 129 22.88 7.84 13.24
CA ALA A 129 22.52 9.13 12.65
C ALA A 129 22.14 10.17 13.73
N ILE A 130 21.31 9.73 14.68
CA ILE A 130 20.82 10.47 15.86
C ILE A 130 20.50 9.48 16.99
N PRO A 131 20.50 9.92 18.27
CA PRO A 131 19.99 9.10 19.37
C PRO A 131 18.48 8.86 19.23
N GLU A 132 17.98 7.78 19.83
CA GLU A 132 16.54 7.65 20.10
C GLU A 132 16.13 8.71 21.12
N LEU A 133 15.03 9.41 20.83
CA LEU A 133 14.50 10.47 21.68
C LEU A 133 13.26 9.98 22.44
N PRO A 134 13.00 10.52 23.64
CA PRO A 134 11.70 10.36 24.29
C PRO A 134 10.62 11.12 23.52
N CYS A 135 9.36 11.02 23.96
CA CYS A 135 8.32 11.88 23.41
C CYS A 135 8.64 13.36 23.66
N GLY A 136 8.52 14.19 22.62
CA GLY A 136 8.91 15.59 22.61
C GLY A 136 8.65 16.26 21.26
N ASP A 137 9.19 17.47 21.08
CA ASP A 137 9.06 18.35 19.91
C ASP A 137 10.39 18.97 19.42
N GLU A 138 11.53 18.35 19.72
CA GLU A 138 12.87 18.76 19.27
C GLU A 138 13.11 18.51 17.76
N ILE A 139 12.44 17.52 17.16
CA ILE A 139 12.52 17.22 15.73
C ILE A 139 11.42 17.96 14.99
N GLU A 140 11.81 19.01 14.28
CA GLU A 140 10.91 19.84 13.47
C GLU A 140 10.69 19.21 12.09
N MET A 141 9.43 19.04 11.69
CA MET A 141 9.08 18.70 10.30
C MET A 141 8.87 19.99 9.51
N THR A 142 9.76 20.26 8.57
CA THR A 142 9.81 21.53 7.83
C THR A 142 9.10 21.48 6.48
N ASP A 143 9.00 20.29 5.89
CA ASP A 143 8.31 20.05 4.63
C ASP A 143 7.86 18.59 4.56
N TYR A 144 6.80 18.31 3.81
CA TYR A 144 6.36 16.95 3.51
C TYR A 144 5.52 16.90 2.23
N HIS A 145 5.53 15.74 1.59
CA HIS A 145 4.61 15.41 0.51
C HIS A 145 4.36 13.90 0.47
N VAL A 146 3.33 13.50 -0.27
CA VAL A 146 3.01 12.10 -0.50
C VAL A 146 3.35 11.72 -1.94
N GLU A 147 4.07 10.63 -2.08
CA GLU A 147 4.40 10.01 -3.36
C GLU A 147 3.67 8.67 -3.51
N TYR A 148 3.50 8.26 -4.76
CA TYR A 148 2.88 7.00 -5.13
C TYR A 148 3.85 6.18 -5.97
N GLN A 149 4.24 5.01 -5.48
CA GLN A 149 5.23 4.12 -6.10
C GLN A 149 4.61 2.79 -6.53
N ASP A 150 5.18 2.14 -7.55
CA ASP A 150 4.83 0.77 -7.97
C ASP A 150 5.38 -0.30 -7.03
#